data_AF-A0A395GQ11-F1
#
_entry.id   AF-A0A395GQ11-F1
#
_cell.length_a   1.000
_cell.length_b   1.000
_cell.length_c   1.000
_cell.angle_alpha   90.00
_cell.angle_beta   90.00
_cell.angle_gamma   90.00
#
_symmetry.space_group_name_H-M   'P 1'
#
loop_
_entity.id
_entity.type
_entity.pdbx_description
1 polymer ?
#
loop_
_entity_poly.entity_id
_entity_poly.type
_entity_poly.pdbx_seq_one_letter_code
_entity_poly.pdbx_strand_id
1 'polypeptide(L)'
;MPQDAKNAFYSVEYLRALKSRYESATSDPCRGLTFEDALAHVNSTGRKNFSRDDVKRFDDNHDDNINFAEYLAMMLENDEQMAFQNAKFIA
;
A
#
# COMPACT_ATOMS: atom_id res chain seq x y z
N MET A 1 16.90 24.78 -7.39
CA MET A 1 15.80 24.52 -6.44
C MET A 1 16.19 23.28 -5.65
N PRO A 2 16.28 23.34 -4.30
CA PRO A 2 16.59 22.17 -3.51
C PRO A 2 15.40 21.23 -3.61
N GLN A 3 15.63 19.99 -4.05
CA GLN A 3 14.62 18.95 -3.97
C GLN A 3 14.25 18.77 -2.50
N ASP A 4 12.99 19.06 -2.16
CA ASP A 4 12.43 18.78 -0.84
C ASP A 4 12.76 17.34 -0.47
N ALA A 5 13.63 17.16 0.54
CA ALA A 5 14.02 15.86 1.07
C ALA A 5 12.83 15.05 1.60
N LYS A 6 11.65 15.68 1.74
CA LYS A 6 10.39 15.02 2.10
C LYS A 6 9.84 14.09 1.00
N ASN A 7 10.23 14.27 -0.26
CA ASN A 7 9.81 13.40 -1.37
C ASN A 7 10.83 12.29 -1.71
N ALA A 8 11.90 12.13 -0.93
CA ALA A 8 13.02 11.26 -1.30
C ALA A 8 12.82 9.77 -0.99
N PHE A 9 11.72 9.36 -0.36
CA PHE A 9 11.56 7.98 0.12
C PHE A 9 11.15 6.98 -0.97
N TYR A 10 10.45 7.41 -2.03
CA TYR A 10 9.92 6.51 -3.05
C TYR A 10 10.22 7.01 -4.47
N SER A 11 10.82 6.16 -5.29
CA SER A 11 11.14 6.50 -6.68
C SER A 11 9.89 6.45 -7.57
N VAL A 12 9.94 7.12 -8.72
CA VAL A 12 8.85 7.07 -9.72
C VAL A 12 8.61 5.64 -10.20
N GLU A 13 9.67 4.87 -10.36
CA GLU A 13 9.62 3.45 -10.74
C GLU A 13 8.89 2.63 -9.69
N TYR A 14 9.12 2.91 -8.40
CA TYR A 14 8.43 2.24 -7.31
C TYR A 14 6.93 2.51 -7.34
N LEU A 15 6.53 3.78 -7.47
CA LEU A 15 5.11 4.17 -7.53
C LEU A 15 4.42 3.58 -8.77
N ARG A 16 5.11 3.53 -9.91
CA ARG A 16 4.61 2.84 -11.12
C ARG A 16 4.45 1.34 -10.90
N ALA A 17 5.40 0.70 -10.22
CA ALA A 17 5.30 -0.72 -9.90
C ALA A 17 4.09 -1.01 -8.99
N LEU A 18 3.82 -0.17 -7.98
CA LEU A 18 2.63 -0.27 -7.15
C LEU A 18 1.35 -0.12 -7.99
N LYS A 19 1.29 0.86 -8.88
CA LYS A 19 0.17 1.05 -9.81
C LYS A 19 -0.08 -0.19 -10.67
N SER A 20 0.95 -0.72 -11.33
CA SER A 20 0.79 -1.90 -12.18
C SER A 20 0.36 -3.14 -11.39
N ARG A 21 0.83 -3.29 -10.14
CA ARG A 21 0.41 -4.37 -9.24
C ARG A 21 -1.07 -4.24 -8.86
N TYR A 22 -1.50 -3.04 -8.46
CA TYR A 22 -2.90 -2.75 -8.19
C TYR A 22 -3.80 -3.06 -9.40
N GLU A 23 -3.42 -2.56 -10.59
CA GLU A 23 -4.16 -2.77 -11.83
C GLU A 23 -4.24 -4.25 -12.22
N SER A 24 -3.22 -5.05 -11.89
CA SER A 24 -3.25 -6.50 -12.13
C SER A 24 -4.11 -7.29 -11.14
N ALA A 25 -4.35 -6.73 -9.96
CA ALA A 25 -5.12 -7.37 -8.89
C ALA A 25 -6.61 -6.99 -8.93
N THR A 26 -6.95 -5.86 -9.55
CA THR A 26 -8.34 -5.41 -9.68
C THR A 26 -9.02 -6.07 -10.88
N SER A 27 -10.15 -6.72 -10.62
CA SER A 27 -11.03 -7.26 -11.67
C SER A 27 -11.93 -6.18 -12.29
N ASP A 28 -12.22 -5.11 -11.54
CA ASP A 28 -12.99 -3.94 -11.96
C ASP A 28 -12.31 -2.65 -11.48
N PRO A 29 -11.54 -1.97 -12.34
CA PRO A 29 -10.81 -0.75 -11.98
C PRO A 29 -11.69 0.41 -11.50
N CYS A 30 -12.98 0.41 -11.86
CA CYS A 30 -13.92 1.44 -11.42
C CYS A 30 -14.40 1.21 -9.98
N ARG A 31 -14.36 -0.04 -9.51
CA ARG A 31 -14.80 -0.44 -8.18
C ARG A 31 -13.63 -0.64 -7.22
N GLY A 32 -12.45 -0.98 -7.73
CA GLY A 32 -11.24 -1.20 -6.95
C GLY A 32 -11.07 -2.64 -6.49
N LEU A 33 -10.31 -2.84 -5.41
CA LEU A 33 -10.05 -4.16 -4.82
C LEU A 33 -11.07 -4.44 -3.72
N THR A 34 -11.59 -5.66 -3.64
CA THR A 34 -12.28 -6.06 -2.42
C THR A 34 -11.28 -6.13 -1.25
N PHE A 35 -11.76 -6.08 -0.01
CA PHE A 35 -10.87 -6.26 1.16
C PHE A 35 -10.08 -7.57 1.12
N GLU A 36 -10.67 -8.64 0.60
CA GLU A 36 -9.99 -9.94 0.49
C GLU A 36 -8.90 -9.93 -0.58
N ASP A 37 -9.14 -9.26 -1.72
CA ASP A 37 -8.13 -9.09 -2.76
C ASP A 37 -6.98 -8.21 -2.25
N ALA A 38 -7.29 -7.12 -1.55
CA ALA A 38 -6.29 -6.24 -0.94
C ALA A 38 -5.45 -7.00 0.10
N LEU A 39 -6.08 -7.79 0.98
CA LEU A 39 -5.41 -8.67 1.94
C LEU A 39 -4.47 -9.66 1.27
N ALA A 40 -4.98 -10.43 0.31
CA ALA A 40 -4.21 -11.42 -0.43
C ALA A 40 -3.01 -10.77 -1.12
N HIS A 41 -3.22 -9.58 -1.70
CA HIS A 41 -2.18 -8.85 -2.39
C HIS A 41 -1.08 -8.37 -1.44
N VAL A 42 -1.42 -7.69 -0.34
CA VAL A 42 -0.42 -7.22 0.65
C VAL A 42 0.42 -8.39 1.16
N ASN A 43 -0.22 -9.48 1.56
CA ASN A 43 0.44 -10.67 2.10
C ASN A 43 1.36 -11.35 1.07
N SER A 44 1.06 -11.24 -0.23
CA SER A 44 1.92 -11.78 -1.30
C SER A 44 3.23 -11.01 -1.51
N THR A 45 3.34 -9.77 -0.99
CA THR A 45 4.49 -8.91 -1.28
C THR A 45 5.68 -9.08 -0.33
N GLY A 46 5.62 -10.03 0.61
CA GLY A 46 6.65 -10.23 1.65
C GLY A 46 6.67 -9.11 2.70
N ARG A 47 5.60 -8.32 2.75
CA ARG A 47 5.36 -7.22 3.67
C ARG A 47 4.77 -7.71 4.99
N LYS A 48 4.61 -6.80 5.96
CA LYS A 48 3.87 -7.12 7.18
C LYS A 48 2.44 -7.49 6.82
N ASN A 49 1.99 -8.65 7.29
CA ASN A 49 0.61 -9.08 7.07
C ASN A 49 -0.35 -8.11 7.77
N PHE A 50 -1.37 -7.68 7.04
CA PHE A 50 -2.49 -6.91 7.58
C PHE A 50 -3.65 -7.84 7.93
N SER A 51 -4.37 -7.50 8.99
CA SER A 51 -5.68 -8.08 9.28
C SER A 51 -6.76 -7.41 8.43
N ARG A 52 -7.95 -8.01 8.36
CA ARG A 52 -9.07 -7.40 7.65
C ARG A 52 -9.45 -6.04 8.23
N ASP A 53 -9.36 -5.89 9.55
CA ASP A 53 -9.65 -4.61 10.21
C ASP A 53 -8.57 -3.56 9.95
N ASP A 54 -7.31 -3.98 9.71
CA ASP A 54 -6.28 -3.05 9.23
C ASP A 54 -6.60 -2.55 7.82
N VAL A 55 -7.04 -3.43 6.91
CA VAL A 55 -7.42 -3.02 5.53
C VAL A 55 -8.63 -2.09 5.53
N LYS A 56 -9.65 -2.37 6.34
CA LYS A 56 -10.84 -1.51 6.46
C LYS A 56 -10.51 -0.08 6.88
N ARG A 57 -9.43 0.13 7.64
CA ARG A 57 -9.03 1.48 8.06
C ARG A 57 -8.60 2.37 6.87
N PHE A 58 -8.31 1.76 5.73
CA PHE A 58 -7.97 2.47 4.50
C PHE A 58 -9.17 2.66 3.56
N ASP A 59 -10.35 2.13 3.89
CA ASP A 59 -11.59 2.43 3.17
C ASP A 59 -12.14 3.80 3.62
N ASP A 60 -11.47 4.87 3.19
CA ASP A 60 -11.81 6.24 3.57
C ASP A 60 -13.16 6.66 3.01
N ASN A 61 -13.52 6.15 1.83
CA ASN A 61 -14.75 6.49 1.13
C ASN A 61 -15.97 5.65 1.58
N HIS A 62 -15.74 4.58 2.36
CA HIS A 62 -16.74 3.65 2.91
C HIS A 62 -17.54 2.89 1.84
N ASP A 63 -16.91 2.50 0.74
CA ASP A 63 -17.55 1.77 -0.37
C ASP A 63 -17.32 0.24 -0.34
N ASP A 64 -16.73 -0.27 0.75
CA ASP A 64 -16.35 -1.67 0.94
C ASP A 64 -15.27 -2.18 -0.05
N ASN A 65 -14.60 -1.27 -0.77
CA ASN A 65 -13.49 -1.56 -1.67
C ASN A 65 -12.30 -0.63 -1.38
N ILE A 66 -11.16 -0.97 -1.98
CA ILE A 66 -9.91 -0.23 -1.89
C ILE A 66 -9.59 0.30 -3.29
N ASN A 67 -9.74 1.61 -3.46
CA ASN A 67 -9.32 2.32 -4.66
C ASN A 67 -7.78 2.46 -4.70
N PHE A 68 -7.24 2.99 -5.80
CA PHE A 68 -5.78 3.10 -5.94
C PHE A 68 -5.13 4.03 -4.91
N ALA A 69 -5.79 5.12 -4.52
CA ALA A 69 -5.24 6.06 -3.54
C ALA A 69 -5.17 5.43 -2.15
N GLU A 70 -6.21 4.70 -1.76
CA GLU A 70 -6.29 3.94 -0.50
C GLU A 70 -5.27 2.80 -0.48
N TYR A 71 -5.15 2.07 -1.60
CA TYR A 71 -4.11 1.07 -1.78
C TYR A 71 -2.71 1.67 -1.63
N LEU A 72 -2.45 2.82 -2.25
CA LEU A 72 -1.16 3.48 -2.15
C LEU A 72 -0.86 3.85 -0.70
N ALA A 73 -1.80 4.48 0.02
CA ALA A 73 -1.63 4.82 1.43
C ALA A 73 -1.32 3.57 2.28
N MET A 74 -2.07 2.48 2.05
CA MET A 74 -1.87 1.19 2.72
C MET A 74 -0.46 0.63 2.51
N MET A 75 0.06 0.66 1.27
CA MET A 75 1.39 0.14 0.96
C MET A 75 2.51 1.00 1.56
N LEU A 76 2.35 2.33 1.55
CA LEU A 76 3.33 3.25 2.13
C LEU A 76 3.39 3.14 3.66
N GLU A 77 2.25 3.03 4.34
CA GLU A 77 2.23 2.80 5.79
C GLU A 77 2.89 1.46 6.15
N ASN A 78 2.69 0.43 5.34
CA ASN A 78 3.34 -0.87 5.55
C ASN A 78 4.87 -0.78 5.43
N ASP A 79 5.36 -0.10 4.38
CA ASP A 79 6.78 0.13 4.17
C ASP A 79 7.42 0.92 5.31
N GLU A 80 6.73 1.95 5.84
CA GLU A 80 7.17 2.71 7.01
C GLU A 80 7.28 1.82 8.26
N GLN A 81 6.29 0.94 8.49
CA GLN A 81 6.34 -0.02 9.60
C GLN A 81 7.50 -0.99 9.47
N MET A 82 7.80 -1.48 8.25
CA MET A 82 8.95 -2.34 8.02
C MET A 82 10.28 -1.61 8.22
N ALA A 83 10.41 -0.37 7.72
CA ALA A 83 11.59 0.44 7.92
C ALA A 83 11.86 0.70 9.41
N PHE A 84 10.80 1.01 10.17
CA PHE A 84 10.89 1.20 11.62
C PHE A 84 11.29 -0.09 12.35
N GLN A 85 10.75 -1.25 11.97
CA GLN A 85 11.15 -2.53 12.53
C GLN A 85 12.63 -2.83 12.23
N ASN A 86 13.06 -2.69 10.98
CA ASN A 86 14.46 -2.93 10.59
C ASN A 86 15.42 -2.01 11.35
N ALA A 87 15.06 -0.73 11.54
CA ALA A 87 15.87 0.20 12.32
C ALA A 87 15.98 -0.21 13.80
N LYS A 88 14.92 -0.78 14.39
CA LYS A 88 14.95 -1.27 15.78
C LYS A 88 15.83 -2.50 15.99
N PHE A 89 16.04 -3.33 14.97
CA PHE A 89 16.88 -4.54 15.08
C PHE A 89 18.34 -4.33 14.64
N ILE A 90 18.69 -3.12 14.16
CA ILE A 90 20.07 -2.72 13.81
C ILE A 90 20.74 -1.92 14.94
N ALA A 91 20.00 -1.55 15.99
CA ALA A 91 20.48 -0.79 17.15
C ALA A 91 20.99 -1.68 18.30
#